data_AF-A0A2S3YQL4-F1
#
_entry.id   AF-A0A2S3YQL4-F1
#
_cell.length_a   1.000
_cell.length_b   1.000
_cell.length_c   1.000
_cell.angle_alpha   90.00
_cell.angle_beta   90.00
_cell.angle_gamma   90.00
#
_symmetry.space_group_name_H-M   'P 1'
#
loop_
_entity.id
_entity.type
_entity.pdbx_description
1 polymer ?
#
loop_
_entity_poly.entity_id
_entity_poly.type
_entity_poly.pdbx_seq_one_letter_code
_entity_poly.pdbx_strand_id
1 'polypeptide(L)'
;MEPNDPQFLAMRSDINQIRNKIVEQVLMETLRLWPTAPGFAVHPIENTTLAGRYRLTPDDILLILLPVLHRDSKVWDEPDVFRPARFNFDHAKDVLQHAWKPLGNGQRACLGRGFAMQEAVLVMAMISVYTSHCSTIAMSSLSARH
;
A
#
# COMPACT_ATOMS: atom_id res chain seq x y z
N MET A 1 -24.61 25.00 12.29
CA MET A 1 -23.51 25.35 11.38
C MET A 1 -24.03 25.11 9.98
N GLU A 2 -24.09 26.14 9.15
CA GLU A 2 -24.71 26.05 7.82
C GLU A 2 -23.87 25.14 6.89
N PRO A 3 -24.48 24.29 6.04
CA PRO A 3 -23.77 23.31 5.21
C PRO A 3 -22.73 23.88 4.23
N ASN A 4 -22.78 25.19 3.97
CA ASN A 4 -21.90 25.92 3.04
C ASN A 4 -20.98 26.94 3.74
N ASP A 5 -20.89 26.91 5.07
CA ASP A 5 -19.95 27.75 5.82
C ASP A 5 -18.50 27.41 5.41
N PRO A 6 -17.64 28.40 5.04
CA PRO A 6 -16.23 28.19 4.71
C PRO A 6 -15.46 27.37 5.76
N GLN A 7 -15.75 27.54 7.06
CA GLN A 7 -15.09 26.75 8.11
C GLN A 7 -15.55 25.29 8.11
N PHE A 8 -16.83 25.04 7.80
CA PHE A 8 -17.37 23.70 7.67
C PHE A 8 -16.86 22.99 6.40
N LEU A 9 -16.72 23.72 5.29
CA LEU A 9 -16.12 23.22 4.04
C LEU A 9 -14.64 22.89 4.21
N ALA A 10 -13.87 23.73 4.93
CA ALA A 10 -12.48 23.46 5.27
C ALA A 10 -12.36 22.21 6.15
N MET A 11 -13.16 22.09 7.20
CA MET A 11 -13.20 20.89 8.06
C MET A 11 -13.54 19.62 7.26
N ARG A 12 -14.53 19.69 6.35
CA ARG A 12 -14.85 18.56 5.46
C ARG A 12 -13.71 18.20 4.52
N SER A 13 -13.02 19.20 3.98
CA SER A 13 -11.83 19.00 3.13
C SER A 13 -10.71 18.30 3.90
N ASP A 14 -10.43 18.75 5.12
CA ASP A 14 -9.40 18.17 6.00
C ASP A 14 -9.73 16.72 6.37
N ILE A 15 -10.99 16.44 6.72
CA ILE A 15 -11.46 15.07 7.00
C ILE A 15 -11.30 14.18 5.76
N ASN A 16 -11.64 14.67 4.57
CA ASN A 16 -11.48 13.91 3.33
C ASN A 16 -10.00 13.65 3.02
N GLN A 17 -9.13 14.62 3.27
CA GLN A 17 -7.70 14.49 3.06
C GLN A 17 -7.08 13.47 4.03
N ILE A 18 -7.45 13.52 5.32
CA ILE A 18 -7.03 12.55 6.33
C ILE A 18 -7.51 11.14 5.95
N ARG A 19 -8.78 11.02 5.53
CA ARG A 19 -9.35 9.74 5.10
C ARG A 19 -8.58 9.13 3.93
N ASN A 20 -8.23 9.94 2.93
CA ASN A 20 -7.45 9.47 1.78
C ASN A 20 -6.05 8.97 2.20
N LYS A 21 -5.37 9.66 3.12
CA LYS A 21 -4.07 9.22 3.65
C LYS A 21 -4.15 7.86 4.33
N ILE A 22 -5.19 7.63 5.15
CA ILE A 22 -5.37 6.34 5.83
C ILE A 22 -5.64 5.22 4.83
N VAL A 23 -6.49 5.48 3.82
CA VAL A 23 -6.78 4.52 2.74
C VAL A 23 -5.50 4.15 2.00
N GLU A 24 -4.66 5.11 1.64
CA GLU A 24 -3.36 4.84 1.01
C GLU A 24 -2.43 4.03 1.91
N GLN A 25 -2.32 4.36 3.19
CA GLN A 25 -1.52 3.61 4.16
C GLN A 25 -1.96 2.16 4.30
N VAL A 26 -3.27 1.93 4.38
CA VAL A 26 -3.88 0.59 4.41
C VAL A 26 -3.54 -0.17 3.14
N LEU A 27 -3.64 0.46 1.98
CA LEU A 27 -3.30 -0.15 0.69
C LEU A 27 -1.82 -0.55 0.64
N MET A 28 -0.93 0.34 1.06
CA MET A 28 0.51 0.10 1.03
C MET A 28 0.94 -1.05 1.95
N GLU A 29 0.36 -1.12 3.15
CA GLU A 29 0.60 -2.21 4.10
C GLU A 29 -0.01 -3.53 3.62
N THR A 30 -1.18 -3.47 2.98
CA THR A 30 -1.81 -4.65 2.36
C THR A 30 -0.90 -5.22 1.28
N LEU A 31 -0.38 -4.37 0.38
CA LEU A 31 0.53 -4.79 -0.69
C LEU A 31 1.91 -5.23 -0.18
N ARG A 32 2.35 -4.76 1.00
CA ARG A 32 3.58 -5.24 1.64
C ARG A 32 3.40 -6.68 2.13
N LEU A 33 2.33 -6.97 2.85
CA LEU A 33 2.09 -8.32 3.36
C LEU A 33 1.63 -9.29 2.26
N TRP A 34 0.82 -8.80 1.33
CA TRP A 34 0.11 -9.57 0.32
C TRP A 34 0.29 -8.95 -1.06
N PRO A 35 1.51 -8.99 -1.63
CA PRO A 35 1.75 -8.45 -2.95
C PRO A 35 0.99 -9.26 -4.01
N THR A 36 0.28 -8.57 -4.91
CA THR A 36 -0.53 -9.21 -5.98
C THR A 36 0.30 -10.13 -6.87
N ALA A 37 1.53 -9.71 -7.19
CA ALA A 37 2.55 -10.56 -7.79
C ALA A 37 3.57 -10.92 -6.71
N PRO A 38 3.75 -12.20 -6.32
CA PRO A 38 4.57 -12.58 -5.18
C PRO A 38 6.07 -12.55 -5.45
N GLY A 39 6.49 -12.33 -6.70
CA GLY A 39 7.90 -12.25 -7.04
C GLY A 39 8.13 -11.97 -8.51
N PHE A 40 9.38 -11.68 -8.84
CA PHE A 40 9.83 -11.50 -10.22
C PHE A 40 11.26 -12.00 -10.36
N ALA A 41 11.62 -12.41 -11.58
CA ALA A 41 12.96 -12.85 -11.91
C ALA A 41 13.75 -11.74 -12.59
N VAL A 42 15.05 -11.66 -12.30
CA VAL A 42 16.02 -10.83 -13.01
C VAL A 42 17.26 -11.67 -13.30
N HIS A 43 18.05 -11.23 -14.28
CA HIS A 43 19.35 -11.81 -14.58
C HIS A 43 20.36 -10.68 -14.80
N PRO A 44 21.66 -10.88 -14.51
CA PRO A 44 22.69 -9.90 -14.84
C PRO A 44 22.80 -9.69 -16.34
N ILE A 45 23.10 -8.46 -16.75
CA ILE A 45 23.44 -8.17 -18.16
C ILE A 45 24.90 -8.57 -18.43
N GLU A 46 25.77 -8.43 -17.43
CA GLU A 46 27.19 -8.77 -17.47
C GLU A 46 27.61 -9.46 -16.17
N ASN A 47 28.77 -10.11 -16.19
CA ASN A 47 29.35 -10.75 -15.01
C ASN A 47 29.50 -9.72 -13.88
N THR A 48 28.91 -9.99 -12.72
CA THR A 48 28.90 -9.06 -11.59
C THR A 48 29.00 -9.78 -10.25
N THR A 49 29.14 -9.02 -9.17
CA THR A 49 29.16 -9.56 -7.80
C THR A 49 28.07 -8.92 -6.95
N LEU A 50 27.07 -9.70 -6.57
CA LEU A 50 25.99 -9.27 -5.69
C LEU A 50 26.46 -9.23 -4.23
N ALA A 51 26.21 -8.10 -3.57
CA ALA A 51 26.56 -7.83 -2.17
C ALA A 51 28.06 -8.08 -1.83
N GLY A 52 28.94 -7.97 -2.84
CA GLY A 52 30.38 -8.26 -2.69
C GLY A 52 30.70 -9.73 -2.38
N ARG A 53 29.73 -10.65 -2.49
CA ARG A 53 29.88 -12.06 -2.06
C ARG A 53 29.52 -13.08 -3.13
N TYR A 54 28.45 -12.84 -3.88
CA TYR A 54 27.94 -13.83 -4.85
C TYR A 54 28.31 -13.41 -6.26
N ARG A 55 29.20 -14.17 -6.91
CA ARG A 55 29.52 -13.98 -8.33
C ARG A 55 28.38 -14.50 -9.17
N LEU A 56 27.98 -13.71 -10.17
CA LEU A 56 26.86 -14.01 -11.06
C LEU A 56 27.28 -13.82 -12.51
N THR A 57 26.77 -14.67 -13.40
CA THR A 57 26.89 -14.56 -14.86
C THR A 57 25.53 -14.27 -15.50
N PRO A 58 25.48 -13.87 -16.78
CA PRO A 58 24.21 -13.68 -17.50
C PRO A 58 23.31 -14.91 -17.60
N ASP A 59 23.86 -16.12 -17.37
CA ASP A 59 23.09 -17.37 -17.36
C ASP A 59 22.36 -17.61 -16.02
N ASP A 60 22.71 -16.85 -14.97
CA ASP A 60 22.08 -16.97 -13.67
C ASP A 60 20.73 -16.26 -13.62
N ILE A 61 19.74 -16.90 -12.99
CA ILE A 61 18.43 -16.32 -12.73
C ILE A 61 18.30 -16.04 -11.23
N LEU A 62 18.07 -14.78 -10.89
CA LEU A 62 17.78 -14.32 -9.54
C LEU A 62 16.26 -14.17 -9.39
N LEU A 63 15.67 -14.94 -8.48
CA LEU A 63 14.27 -14.80 -8.11
C LEU A 63 14.13 -13.91 -6.87
N ILE A 64 13.43 -12.78 -7.01
CA ILE A 64 13.08 -11.91 -5.89
C ILE A 64 11.71 -12.35 -5.36
N LEU A 65 11.70 -12.89 -4.14
CA LEU A 65 10.47 -13.26 -3.45
C LEU A 65 10.00 -12.10 -2.57
N LEU A 66 8.90 -11.47 -2.96
CA LEU A 66 8.38 -10.28 -2.30
C LEU A 66 7.82 -10.56 -0.90
N PRO A 67 7.09 -11.66 -0.62
CA PRO A 67 6.65 -11.97 0.73
C PRO A 67 7.79 -12.09 1.74
N VAL A 68 8.97 -12.56 1.30
CA VAL A 68 10.19 -12.67 2.11
C VAL A 68 10.83 -11.30 2.28
N LEU A 69 11.08 -10.59 1.17
CA LEU A 69 11.67 -9.24 1.18
C LEU A 69 10.87 -8.27 2.06
N HIS A 70 9.54 -8.31 1.95
CA HIS A 70 8.63 -7.41 2.65
C HIS A 70 8.44 -7.76 4.13
N ARG A 71 8.99 -8.90 4.59
CA ARG A 71 8.96 -9.35 5.99
C ARG A 71 10.35 -9.45 6.62
N ASP A 72 11.39 -8.92 5.97
CA ASP A 72 12.73 -8.90 6.57
C ASP A 72 12.73 -8.03 7.84
N SER A 73 12.97 -8.68 8.99
CA SER A 73 12.99 -8.03 10.31
C SER A 73 14.13 -7.03 10.49
N LYS A 74 15.14 -7.04 9.61
CA LYS A 74 16.20 -6.02 9.58
C LYS A 74 15.71 -4.68 9.02
N VAL A 75 14.61 -4.70 8.28
CA VAL A 75 14.03 -3.52 7.64
C VAL A 75 12.68 -3.15 8.26
N TRP A 76 11.86 -4.15 8.56
CA TRP A 76 10.50 -3.98 9.07
C TRP A 76 10.40 -4.43 10.52
N ASP A 77 10.16 -3.50 11.43
CA ASP A 77 9.80 -3.81 12.82
C ASP A 77 8.47 -4.59 12.89
N GLU A 78 8.39 -5.65 13.69
CA GLU A 78 7.23 -6.55 13.76
C GLU A 78 6.65 -6.88 12.36
N PRO A 79 7.41 -7.56 11.50
CA PRO A 79 7.18 -7.62 10.06
C PRO A 79 5.85 -8.28 9.66
N ASP A 80 5.33 -9.19 10.48
CA ASP A 80 4.08 -9.89 10.21
C ASP A 80 2.83 -9.14 10.69
N VAL A 81 3.02 -8.07 11.49
CA VAL A 81 1.91 -7.27 12.01
C VAL A 81 1.46 -6.26 10.97
N PHE A 82 0.17 -6.32 10.62
CA PHE A 82 -0.50 -5.33 9.78
C PHE A 82 -0.61 -3.99 10.52
N ARG A 83 0.24 -3.02 10.16
CA ARG A 83 0.30 -1.68 10.77
C ARG A 83 0.36 -0.59 9.68
N PRO A 84 -0.79 -0.11 9.17
CA PRO A 84 -0.86 0.93 8.14
C PRO A 84 -0.07 2.20 8.46
N ALA A 85 -0.01 2.59 9.74
CA ALA A 85 0.72 3.76 10.20
C ALA A 85 2.23 3.76 9.85
N ARG A 86 2.80 2.60 9.45
CA ARG A 86 4.14 2.49 8.85
C ARG A 86 4.28 3.20 7.50
N PHE A 87 3.23 3.76 6.92
CA PHE A 87 3.35 4.50 5.66
C PHE A 87 3.04 6.00 5.83
N ASN A 88 3.24 6.53 7.04
CA ASN A 88 2.96 7.93 7.39
C ASN A 88 4.17 8.88 7.28
N PHE A 89 5.13 8.63 6.40
CA PHE A 89 6.47 9.14 6.63
C PHE A 89 6.90 10.27 5.70
N ASP A 90 7.14 11.44 6.31
CA ASP A 90 7.99 12.52 5.77
C ASP A 90 9.45 12.06 5.52
N HIS A 91 9.85 10.87 5.99
CA HIS A 91 11.22 10.33 5.91
C HIS A 91 11.37 8.93 5.27
N ALA A 92 10.33 8.27 4.75
CA ALA A 92 10.45 6.87 4.31
C ALA A 92 10.83 6.66 2.84
N LYS A 93 11.17 7.71 2.09
CA LYS A 93 11.47 7.58 0.65
C LYS A 93 12.56 6.52 0.39
N ASP A 94 13.60 6.49 1.21
CA ASP A 94 14.73 5.58 1.02
C ASP A 94 14.37 4.12 1.34
N VAL A 95 13.63 3.88 2.42
CA VAL A 95 13.14 2.54 2.79
C VAL A 95 12.17 2.02 1.72
N LEU A 96 11.27 2.87 1.23
CA LEU A 96 10.31 2.51 0.18
C LEU A 96 11.01 2.17 -1.14
N GLN A 97 12.08 2.88 -1.50
CA GLN A 97 12.81 2.64 -2.73
C GLN A 97 13.44 1.25 -2.79
N HIS A 98 13.94 0.75 -1.66
CA HIS A 98 14.72 -0.48 -1.61
C HIS A 98 13.96 -1.69 -1.05
N ALA A 99 13.04 -1.49 -0.11
CA ALA A 99 12.37 -2.57 0.62
C ALA A 99 10.89 -2.75 0.30
N TRP A 100 10.26 -1.84 -0.45
CA TRP A 100 8.85 -1.94 -0.85
C TRP A 100 8.73 -1.99 -2.37
N LYS A 101 8.38 -3.16 -2.91
CA LYS A 101 8.38 -3.46 -4.36
C LYS A 101 7.16 -4.24 -4.87
N PRO A 102 5.93 -4.01 -4.36
CA PRO A 102 4.78 -4.84 -4.75
C PRO A 102 4.35 -4.66 -6.21
N LEU A 103 4.80 -3.59 -6.87
CA LEU A 103 4.53 -3.27 -8.27
C LEU A 103 5.84 -3.17 -9.09
N GLY A 104 6.88 -3.88 -8.65
CA GLY A 104 8.21 -3.84 -9.27
C GLY A 104 8.98 -2.55 -9.00
N ASN A 105 10.11 -2.37 -9.69
CA ASN A 105 10.99 -1.21 -9.54
C ASN A 105 11.81 -0.93 -10.80
N GLY A 106 12.30 0.31 -10.92
CA GLY A 106 13.16 0.74 -12.03
C GLY A 106 12.43 0.77 -13.38
N GLN A 107 13.18 0.58 -14.46
CA GLN A 107 12.67 0.63 -15.84
C GLN A 107 11.62 -0.44 -16.16
N ARG A 108 11.57 -1.53 -15.38
CA ARG A 108 10.59 -2.62 -15.54
C ARG A 108 9.53 -2.61 -14.43
N ALA A 109 9.34 -1.49 -13.74
CA ALA A 109 8.22 -1.32 -12.82
C ALA A 109 6.89 -1.46 -13.59
N CYS A 110 5.83 -1.86 -12.89
CA CYS A 110 4.50 -1.99 -13.45
C CYS A 110 4.07 -0.66 -14.11
N LEU A 111 3.85 -0.68 -15.42
CA LEU A 111 3.38 0.48 -16.19
C LEU A 111 2.03 0.99 -15.66
N GLY A 112 1.20 0.05 -15.17
CA GLY A 112 -0.10 0.32 -14.57
C GLY A 112 -0.07 0.75 -13.11
N ARG A 113 1.10 1.00 -12.50
CA ARG A 113 1.20 1.33 -11.07
C ARG A 113 0.31 2.51 -10.64
N GLY A 114 0.34 3.60 -11.40
CA GLY A 114 -0.48 4.78 -11.09
C GLY A 114 -1.97 4.47 -11.16
N PHE A 115 -2.39 3.79 -12.22
CA PHE A 115 -3.77 3.38 -12.44
C PHE A 115 -4.28 2.42 -11.35
N ALA A 116 -3.52 1.36 -11.06
CA ALA A 116 -3.88 0.36 -10.05
C ALA A 116 -4.04 0.98 -8.65
N MET A 117 -3.17 1.92 -8.28
CA MET A 117 -3.28 2.63 -6.99
C MET A 117 -4.53 3.52 -6.95
N GLN A 118 -4.84 4.24 -8.04
CA GLN A 118 -6.05 5.07 -8.13
C GLN A 118 -7.32 4.23 -8.03
N GLU A 119 -7.41 3.14 -8.79
CA GLU A 119 -8.57 2.24 -8.74
C GLU A 119 -8.74 1.60 -7.36
N ALA A 120 -7.66 1.14 -6.74
CA ALA A 120 -7.71 0.55 -5.41
C ALA A 120 -8.22 1.55 -4.35
N VAL A 121 -7.78 2.81 -4.41
CA VAL A 121 -8.29 3.87 -3.52
C VAL A 121 -9.79 4.11 -3.76
N LEU A 122 -10.24 4.15 -5.01
CA LEU A 122 -11.66 4.31 -5.34
C LEU A 122 -12.51 3.15 -4.81
N VAL A 123 -12.07 1.91 -5.01
CA VAL A 123 -12.76 0.72 -4.50
C VAL A 123 -12.85 0.74 -2.98
N MET A 124 -11.76 1.06 -2.28
CA MET A 124 -11.77 1.14 -0.81
C MET A 124 -12.67 2.28 -0.31
N ALA A 125 -12.70 3.42 -1.00
CA ALA A 125 -13.61 4.50 -0.67
C ALA A 125 -15.09 4.07 -0.82
N MET A 126 -15.43 3.35 -1.89
CA MET A 126 -16.79 2.82 -2.10
C MET A 126 -17.21 1.83 -1.01
N ILE A 127 -16.33 0.89 -0.65
CA ILE A 127 -16.60 -0.09 0.43
C ILE A 127 -16.83 0.62 1.77
N SER A 128 -16.03 1.65 2.06
CA SER A 128 -16.14 2.42 3.31
C SER A 128 -17.47 3.17 3.41
N VAL A 129 -17.97 3.72 2.30
CA VAL A 129 -19.28 4.39 2.27
C VAL A 129 -20.42 3.39 2.41
N TYR A 130 -20.34 2.23 1.73
CA TYR A 130 -21.38 1.21 1.76
C TYR A 130 -21.60 0.61 3.15
N THR A 131 -20.51 0.30 3.87
CA THR A 131 -20.57 -0.21 5.25
C THR A 131 -21.26 0.77 6.19
N SER A 132 -20.93 2.06 6.08
CA SER A 132 -21.55 3.13 6.88
C SER A 132 -23.07 3.23 6.68
N HIS A 133 -23.53 3.04 5.43
CA HIS A 133 -24.95 3.09 5.08
C HIS A 133 -25.70 1.85 5.56
N CYS A 134 -25.08 0.66 5.46
CA CYS A 134 -25.67 -0.58 5.92
C CYS A 134 -25.81 -0.62 7.46
N SER A 135 -24.82 -0.11 8.21
CA SER A 135 -24.93 0.02 9.68
C SER A 135 -26.07 0.95 10.10
N THR A 136 -26.28 2.04 9.37
CA THR A 136 -27.36 2.99 9.65
C THR A 136 -28.75 2.39 9.40
N ILE A 137 -28.92 1.64 8.30
CA ILE A 137 -30.18 0.95 7.97
C ILE A 137 -30.45 -0.22 8.93
N ALA A 138 -29.41 -0.96 9.32
CA ALA A 138 -29.54 -2.03 10.31
C ALA A 138 -30.00 -1.47 11.67
N MET A 139 -29.42 -0.37 12.15
CA MET A 139 -29.81 0.25 13.42
C MET A 139 -31.20 0.89 13.39
N SER A 140 -31.63 1.48 12.27
CA SER A 140 -33.01 2.01 12.15
C SER A 140 -34.07 0.90 12.11
N SER A 141 -33.76 -0.26 11.52
CA SER A 141 -34.66 -1.42 11.51
C SER A 141 -34.77 -2.15 12.87
N LEU A 142 -33.78 -1.97 13.75
CA LEU A 142 -33.79 -2.44 15.14
C LEU A 142 -34.56 -1.48 16.06
N SER A 143 -34.46 -0.17 15.84
CA SER A 143 -35.22 0.84 16.59
C SER A 143 -36.72 0.88 16.23
N ALA A 144 -37.12 0.42 15.04
CA ALA A 144 -38.52 0.39 14.60
C ALA A 144 -39.30 -0.87 15.04
N ARG A 145 -38.69 -1.73 15.87
CA ARG A 145 -39.32 -2.94 16.45
C ARG A 145 -39.65 -2.82 17.95
N HIS A 146 -39.66 -1.60 18.49
CA HIS A 146 -40.17 -1.29 19.83
C HIS A 146 -41.27 -0.24 19.76
#